data_AF-Q16PB2-F1
#
_entry.id   AF-Q16PB2-F1
#
_cell.length_a   1.000
_cell.length_b   1.000
_cell.length_c   1.000
_cell.angle_alpha   90.00
_cell.angle_beta   90.00
_cell.angle_gamma   90.00
#
_symmetry.space_group_name_H-M   'P 1'
#
loop_
_entity.id
_entity.type
_entity.pdbx_description
1 polymer ?
#
loop_
_entity_poly.entity_id
_entity_poly.type
_entity_poly.pdbx_seq_one_letter_code
_entity_poly.pdbx_strand_id
1 'polypeptide(L)'
;MKNAPARNRVGKYTVCVPEFESVALPALSSRTAHLLILDEIGKMELKSRFFEDRMLQIADSVERGDLCFVATIPLKATLNIVDRLKRIRNAQLFHVTQTNRDQIHRDILEATVRMIGNKA
;
A
#
# COMPACT_ATOMS: atom_id res chain seq x y z
N MET A 1 -17.39 -8.55 22.45
CA MET A 1 -17.21 -8.80 21.00
C MET A 1 -18.47 -8.36 20.27
N LYS A 2 -18.45 -7.19 19.61
CA LYS A 2 -19.58 -6.73 18.79
C LYS A 2 -19.48 -7.41 17.43
N ASN A 3 -20.56 -8.04 16.98
CA ASN A 3 -20.66 -8.78 15.72
C ASN A 3 -20.09 -7.97 14.55
N ALA A 4 -18.94 -8.40 14.01
CA ALA A 4 -18.45 -7.89 12.74
C ALA A 4 -19.47 -8.29 11.66
N PRO A 5 -20.04 -7.34 10.91
CA PRO A 5 -21.07 -7.66 9.93
C PRO A 5 -20.52 -8.61 8.86
N ALA A 6 -21.36 -9.51 8.35
CA ALA A 6 -21.04 -10.46 7.28
C ALA A 6 -20.42 -9.81 6.01
N ARG A 7 -20.52 -8.47 5.90
CA ARG A 7 -20.00 -7.62 4.83
C ARG A 7 -18.47 -7.58 4.71
N ASN A 8 -17.74 -7.90 5.78
CA ASN A 8 -16.28 -7.77 5.84
C ASN A 8 -15.53 -9.10 5.68
N ARG A 9 -16.15 -10.11 5.06
CA ARG A 9 -15.52 -11.42 4.85
C ARG A 9 -14.62 -11.44 3.62
N VAL A 10 -13.49 -12.13 3.76
CA VAL A 10 -12.54 -12.48 2.69
C VAL A 10 -12.21 -13.96 2.84
N GLY A 11 -12.80 -14.79 1.98
CA GLY A 11 -12.71 -16.25 2.11
C GLY A 11 -13.30 -16.72 3.44
N LYS A 12 -12.48 -17.42 4.24
CA LYS A 12 -12.88 -17.92 5.56
C LYS A 12 -12.75 -16.87 6.67
N TYR A 13 -12.08 -15.75 6.41
CA TYR A 13 -11.75 -14.75 7.41
C TYR A 13 -12.74 -13.58 7.43
N THR A 14 -12.88 -12.94 8.58
CA THR A 14 -13.64 -11.71 8.78
C THR A 14 -12.69 -10.60 9.20
N VAL A 15 -12.71 -9.48 8.48
CA VAL A 15 -11.84 -8.33 8.78
C VAL A 15 -12.44 -7.50 9.92
N CYS A 16 -11.65 -7.27 10.97
CA CYS A 16 -12.00 -6.36 12.05
C CYS A 16 -11.66 -4.91 11.65
N VAL A 17 -12.52 -4.32 10.83
CA VAL A 17 -12.31 -2.98 10.24
C VAL A 17 -12.05 -1.90 11.30
N PRO A 18 -12.80 -1.79 12.41
CA PRO A 18 -12.55 -0.73 13.40
C PRO A 18 -11.17 -0.81 14.05
N GLU A 19 -10.70 -2.03 14.37
CA GLU A 19 -9.37 -2.22 14.97
C GLU A 19 -8.27 -1.90 13.95
N PHE A 20 -8.44 -2.36 12.70
CA PHE A 20 -7.53 -2.00 11.60
C PHE A 20 -7.44 -0.47 11.41
N GLU A 21 -8.59 0.21 11.33
CA GLU A 21 -8.67 1.65 11.13
C GLU A 21 -8.00 2.42 12.28
N SER A 22 -8.15 1.95 13.51
CA SER A 22 -7.56 2.59 14.70
C SER A 22 -6.03 2.63 14.69
N VAL A 23 -5.38 1.77 13.90
CA VAL A 23 -3.91 1.70 13.79
C VAL A 23 -3.45 2.26 12.44
N ALA A 24 -4.06 1.82 11.34
CA ALA A 24 -3.60 2.16 10.00
C ALA A 24 -3.81 3.65 9.68
N LEU A 25 -4.98 4.22 9.98
CA LEU A 25 -5.29 5.60 9.57
C LEU A 25 -4.42 6.64 10.28
N PRO A 26 -4.13 6.53 11.61
CA PRO A 26 -3.17 7.41 12.25
C PRO A 26 -1.77 7.30 11.65
N ALA A 27 -1.28 6.08 11.39
CA ALA A 27 0.03 5.86 10.79
C ALA A 27 0.15 6.51 9.40
N LEU A 28 -0.89 6.41 8.57
CA LEU A 28 -0.98 7.04 7.24
C LEU A 28 -1.22 8.55 7.27
N SER A 29 -1.43 9.13 8.45
CA SER A 29 -1.60 10.59 8.64
C SER A 29 -0.32 11.29 9.07
N SER A 30 0.74 10.55 9.39
CA SER A 30 2.02 11.13 9.78
C SER A 30 2.66 11.87 8.61
N ARG A 31 2.87 13.18 8.77
CA ARG A 31 3.45 14.06 7.73
C ARG A 31 4.95 14.25 7.85
N THR A 32 5.60 13.64 8.83
CA THR A 32 7.03 13.85 9.13
C THR A 32 7.95 12.82 8.49
N ALA A 33 7.40 11.81 7.80
CA ALA A 33 8.19 10.73 7.22
C ALA A 33 8.62 11.06 5.78
N HIS A 34 9.90 10.89 5.49
CA HIS A 34 10.46 11.02 4.14
C HIS A 34 10.10 9.84 3.23
N LEU A 35 9.67 8.71 3.80
CA LEU A 35 9.29 7.49 3.11
C LEU A 35 8.08 6.88 3.81
N LEU A 36 7.04 6.55 3.04
CA LEU A 36 5.94 5.71 3.49
C LEU A 36 6.14 4.28 2.99
N ILE A 37 6.03 3.31 3.90
CA ILE A 37 6.08 1.86 3.60
C ILE A 37 4.73 1.25 3.96
N LEU A 38 4.17 0.45 3.05
CA LEU A 38 2.90 -0.24 3.28
C LEU A 38 2.94 -1.67 2.73
N ASP A 39 2.83 -2.65 3.63
CA ASP A 39 2.73 -4.06 3.32
C ASP A 39 1.48 -4.62 4.00
N GLU A 40 0.37 -4.97 3.33
CA GLU A 40 0.03 -4.99 1.89
C GLU A 40 -1.17 -4.07 1.57
N ILE A 41 -1.34 -3.66 0.32
CA ILE A 41 -2.59 -3.03 -0.19
C ILE A 41 -3.46 -4.10 -0.88
N GLY A 42 -4.19 -4.87 -0.08
CA GLY A 42 -4.96 -6.02 -0.52
C GLY A 42 -6.47 -5.87 -0.35
N LYS A 43 -7.15 -6.99 -0.61
CA LYS A 43 -8.63 -7.08 -0.50
C LYS A 43 -9.14 -6.92 0.93
N MET A 44 -8.30 -7.23 1.93
CA MET A 44 -8.69 -7.18 3.34
C MET A 44 -8.70 -5.73 3.85
N GLU A 45 -7.66 -4.97 3.53
CA GLU A 45 -7.47 -3.58 3.93
C GLU A 45 -8.52 -2.68 3.28
N LEU A 46 -8.86 -2.96 2.02
CA LEU A 46 -9.91 -2.25 1.27
C LEU A 46 -11.34 -2.59 1.72
N LYS A 47 -11.52 -3.35 2.80
CA LYS A 47 -12.81 -3.38 3.52
C LYS A 47 -13.07 -2.09 4.31
N SER A 48 -12.03 -1.32 4.62
CA SER A 48 -12.15 0.03 5.16
C SER A 48 -12.29 1.05 4.02
N ARG A 49 -13.42 1.77 4.00
CA ARG A 49 -13.61 2.90 3.07
C ARG A 49 -12.65 4.05 3.37
N PHE A 50 -12.41 4.33 4.65
CA PHE A 50 -11.50 5.39 5.06
C PHE A 50 -10.05 5.10 4.62
N PHE A 51 -9.64 3.82 4.68
CA PHE A 51 -8.35 3.41 4.15
C PHE A 51 -8.30 3.56 2.62
N GLU A 52 -9.35 3.12 1.90
CA GLU A 52 -9.43 3.30 0.44
C GLU A 52 -9.33 4.79 0.05
N ASP A 53 -10.08 5.67 0.70
CA ASP A 53 -10.03 7.12 0.47
C ASP A 53 -8.62 7.69 0.77
N ARG A 54 -7.99 7.24 1.85
CA ARG A 54 -6.63 7.65 2.19
C ARG A 54 -5.62 7.17 1.14
N MET A 55 -5.79 5.97 0.61
CA MET A 55 -4.93 5.44 -0.44
C MET A 55 -5.06 6.22 -1.75
N LEU A 56 -6.25 6.74 -2.07
CA LEU A 56 -6.42 7.64 -3.22
C LEU A 56 -5.62 8.94 -3.04
N GLN A 57 -5.68 9.54 -1.85
CA GLN A 57 -4.91 10.75 -1.52
C GLN A 57 -3.39 10.51 -1.54
N ILE A 58 -2.95 9.34 -1.08
CA ILE A 58 -1.55 8.90 -1.15
C ILE A 58 -1.13 8.75 -2.61
N ALA A 59 -1.94 8.07 -3.43
CA ALA A 59 -1.65 7.92 -4.86
C ALA A 59 -1.56 9.27 -5.58
N ASP A 60 -2.42 10.24 -5.26
CA ASP A 60 -2.32 11.61 -5.79
C ASP A 60 -0.98 12.26 -5.40
N SER A 61 -0.56 12.08 -4.15
CA SER A 61 0.69 12.67 -3.63
C SER A 61 1.94 12.01 -4.21
N VAL A 62 1.89 10.70 -4.50
CA VAL A 62 2.96 9.98 -5.20
C VAL A 62 3.06 10.43 -6.66
N GLU A 63 1.92 10.59 -7.33
CA GLU A 63 1.85 11.02 -8.73
C GLU A 63 2.35 12.46 -8.92
N ARG A 64 2.07 13.36 -7.96
CA ARG A 64 2.66 14.72 -7.94
C ARG A 64 4.15 14.74 -7.56
N GLY A 65 4.68 13.66 -7.02
CA GLY A 65 6.05 13.62 -6.52
C GLY A 65 6.22 14.29 -5.15
N ASP A 66 5.16 14.39 -4.33
CA ASP A 66 5.20 14.94 -2.97
C ASP A 66 5.57 13.88 -1.92
N LEU A 67 5.26 12.60 -2.19
CA LEU A 67 5.51 11.48 -1.27
C LEU A 67 6.41 10.41 -1.89
N CYS A 68 7.43 9.94 -1.16
CA CYS A 68 8.15 8.71 -1.51
C CYS A 68 7.40 7.52 -0.91
N PHE A 69 7.13 6.50 -1.72
CA PHE A 69 6.23 5.41 -1.32
C PHE A 69 6.75 4.06 -1.81
N VAL A 70 6.79 3.09 -0.90
CA VAL A 70 7.06 1.68 -1.20
C VAL A 70 5.88 0.87 -0.69
N ALA A 71 5.30 0.03 -1.54
CA ALA A 71 4.19 -0.81 -1.14
C ALA A 71 4.19 -2.16 -1.85
N THR A 72 3.59 -3.16 -1.20
CA THR A 72 3.25 -4.43 -1.82
C THR A 72 1.78 -4.41 -2.27
N ILE A 73 1.55 -4.96 -3.46
CA ILE A 73 0.22 -5.06 -4.08
C ILE A 73 0.04 -6.46 -4.64
N PRO A 74 -1.20 -6.98 -4.67
CA PRO A 74 -1.46 -8.30 -5.23
C PRO A 74 -1.16 -8.32 -6.74
N LEU A 75 -0.54 -9.41 -7.20
CA LEU A 75 -0.23 -9.60 -8.61
C LEU A 75 -1.51 -9.63 -9.46
N LYS A 76 -2.49 -10.43 -9.03
CA LYS A 76 -3.78 -10.62 -9.70
C LYS A 76 -4.92 -10.19 -8.77
N ALA A 77 -5.36 -8.94 -8.91
CA ALA A 77 -6.57 -8.46 -8.27
C ALA A 77 -7.24 -7.38 -9.11
N THR A 78 -8.57 -7.44 -9.19
CA THR A 78 -9.39 -6.38 -9.79
C THR A 78 -9.74 -5.38 -8.69
N LEU A 79 -8.79 -4.50 -8.37
CA LEU A 79 -8.94 -3.47 -7.34
C LEU A 79 -8.52 -2.14 -7.96
N ASN A 80 -9.44 -1.18 -8.01
CA ASN A 80 -9.23 0.11 -8.69
C ASN A 80 -7.96 0.82 -8.22
N ILE A 81 -7.70 0.82 -6.91
CA ILE A 81 -6.50 1.43 -6.34
C ILE A 81 -5.21 0.70 -6.76
N VAL A 82 -5.22 -0.63 -6.82
CA VAL A 82 -4.06 -1.42 -7.27
C VAL A 82 -3.75 -1.13 -8.73
N ASP A 83 -4.79 -1.10 -9.58
CA ASP A 83 -4.64 -0.76 -10.99
C ASP A 83 -4.17 0.68 -11.19
N ARG A 84 -4.62 1.61 -10.33
CA ARG A 84 -4.14 3.00 -10.33
C ARG A 84 -2.66 3.07 -9.99
N LEU A 85 -2.23 2.45 -8.88
CA LEU A 85 -0.83 2.45 -8.44
C LEU A 85 0.10 1.87 -9.51
N LYS A 86 -0.31 0.80 -10.20
CA LYS A 86 0.46 0.21 -11.31
C LYS A 86 0.64 1.14 -12.51
N ARG A 87 -0.23 2.13 -12.70
CA ARG A 87 -0.21 3.06 -13.85
C ARG A 87 0.50 4.38 -13.55
N ILE A 88 0.93 4.61 -12.31
CA ILE A 88 1.70 5.80 -11.93
C ILE A 88 3.00 5.81 -12.75
N ARG A 89 3.17 6.83 -13.60
CA ARG A 89 4.27 6.87 -14.60
C ARG A 89 5.67 6.87 -13.98
N ASN A 90 5.82 7.40 -12.78
CA ASN A 90 7.06 7.47 -12.02
C ASN A 90 7.25 6.31 -11.03
N ALA A 91 6.35 5.32 -11.01
CA ALA A 91 6.49 4.16 -10.14
C ALA A 91 7.39 3.09 -10.77
N GLN A 92 8.26 2.48 -9.96
CA GLN A 92 9.01 1.29 -10.34
C GLN A 92 8.29 0.04 -9.83
N LEU A 93 7.86 -0.84 -10.74
CA LEU A 93 7.15 -2.06 -10.39
C LEU A 93 8.11 -3.26 -10.38
N PHE A 94 8.20 -3.92 -9.23
CA PHE A 94 8.99 -5.14 -9.06
C PHE A 94 8.06 -6.36 -9.01
N HIS A 95 8.26 -7.33 -9.91
CA HIS A 95 7.54 -8.59 -9.86
C HIS A 95 8.38 -9.63 -9.07
N VAL A 96 7.94 -9.91 -7.84
CA VAL A 96 8.57 -10.91 -6.99
C VAL A 96 8.10 -12.30 -7.41
N THR A 97 9.06 -13.19 -7.68
CA THR A 97 8.86 -14.60 -7.99
C THR A 97 9.59 -15.45 -6.96
N GLN A 98 9.29 -16.76 -6.91
CA GLN A 98 10.01 -17.67 -6.02
C GLN A 98 11.51 -17.71 -6.30
N THR A 99 11.92 -17.53 -7.56
CA THR A 99 13.33 -17.59 -7.98
C THR A 99 14.11 -16.32 -7.68
N ASN A 100 13.46 -15.14 -7.65
CA ASN A 100 14.15 -13.86 -7.43
C ASN A 100 14.02 -13.31 -6.00
N ARG A 101 13.11 -13.87 -5.16
CA ARG A 101 12.74 -13.32 -3.84
C ARG A 101 13.95 -13.00 -2.94
N ASP A 102 14.98 -13.85 -2.96
CA ASP A 102 16.12 -13.73 -2.05
C ASP A 102 17.13 -12.68 -2.55
N GLN A 103 17.13 -12.35 -3.85
CA GLN A 103 18.05 -11.38 -4.44
C GLN A 103 17.42 -10.00 -4.69
N ILE A 104 16.12 -9.94 -4.98
CA ILE A 104 15.41 -8.72 -5.42
C ILE A 104 15.39 -7.61 -4.36
N HIS A 105 15.58 -7.96 -3.08
CA HIS A 105 15.64 -6.99 -2.00
C HIS A 105 16.73 -5.92 -2.23
N ARG A 106 17.84 -6.27 -2.90
CA ARG A 106 18.93 -5.34 -3.22
C ARG A 106 18.47 -4.28 -4.23
N ASP A 107 17.78 -4.73 -5.29
CA ASP A 107 17.27 -3.84 -6.34
C ASP A 107 16.20 -2.89 -5.79
N ILE A 108 15.33 -3.39 -4.90
CA ILE A 108 14.30 -2.60 -4.21
C ILE A 108 14.96 -1.57 -3.28
N LEU A 109 15.97 -1.98 -2.52
CA LEU A 109 16.70 -1.09 -1.62
C LEU A 109 17.40 0.04 -2.39
N GLU A 110 18.11 -0.30 -3.47
CA GLU A 110 18.79 0.69 -4.31
C GLU A 110 17.79 1.69 -4.92
N ALA A 111 16.67 1.20 -5.47
CA ALA A 111 15.62 2.05 -5.99
C ALA A 111 15.01 2.96 -4.91
N THR A 112 14.83 2.45 -3.70
CA THR A 112 14.29 3.20 -2.56
C THR A 112 15.24 4.31 -2.12
N VAL A 113 16.54 4.01 -1.98
CA VAL A 113 17.56 5.00 -1.61
C VAL A 113 17.66 6.10 -2.67
N ARG A 114 17.66 5.74 -3.96
CA ARG A 114 17.66 6.70 -5.08
C ARG A 114 16.41 7.59 -5.07
N MET A 115 15.23 7.02 -4.82
CA MET A 115 13.97 7.76 -4.74
C MET A 115 14.00 8.81 -3.62
N ILE A 116 14.53 8.46 -2.44
CA ILE A 116 14.64 9.39 -1.31
C ILE A 116 15.70 10.46 -1.58
N GLY A 117 16.87 10.07 -2.10
CA GLY A 117 17.98 10.99 -2.37
C GLY A 117 17.65 12.07 -3.41
N ASN A 118 16.76 11.79 -4.36
CA ASN A 118 16.30 12.79 -5.35
C ASN A 118 15.34 13.85 -4.77
N LYS A 119 14.85 13.67 -3.54
CA LYS A 119 13.95 14.63 -2.85
C LYS A 119 14.60 15.41 -1.72
N ALA A 120 15.80 15.00 -1.29
CA ALA A 120 16.55 15.65 -0.23
C ALA A 120 17.28 16.91 -0.74
#